data_AF-A0A8S9J8E0-F1
#
_entry.id   AF-A0A8S9J8E0-F1
#
_cell.length_a   1.000
_cell.length_b   1.000
_cell.length_c   1.000
_cell.angle_alpha   90.00
_cell.angle_beta   90.00
_cell.angle_gamma   90.00
#
_symmetry.space_group_name_H-M   'P 1'
#
loop_
_entity.id
_entity.type
_entity.pdbx_description
1 polymer ?
#
loop_
_entity_poly.entity_id
_entity_poly.type
_entity_poly.pdbx_seq_one_letter_code
_entity_poly.pdbx_strand_id
1 'polypeptide(L)'
;MFPTCFDPEPKVLVSGNDFYAFPRLDPKCERLAWIEWSHPNMPWDKAQLWVGYISEAGIIDKRVCVAGCDPEYVESPTEPKWSPRGEIMQKLILRFPFVNSFFVTDRKNGFWNIHKWIESTNEVVSVYPLDGEFAKPLWVFGTNSYEIIECSEEKNITACSYR
;
A
#
# COMPACT_ATOMS: atom_id res chain seq x y z
N MET A 1 15.62 18.65 37.28
CA MET A 1 14.59 17.61 37.12
C MET A 1 14.09 17.74 35.69
N PHE A 2 14.52 16.86 34.79
CA PHE A 2 14.05 16.88 33.40
C PHE A 2 12.62 16.32 33.37
N PRO A 3 11.69 16.90 32.60
CA PRO A 3 10.36 16.33 32.46
C PRO A 3 10.53 14.97 31.77
N THR A 4 10.06 13.91 32.41
CA THR A 4 9.86 12.61 31.77
C THR A 4 8.88 12.85 30.62
N CYS A 5 9.32 12.68 29.38
CA CYS A 5 8.40 12.58 28.25
C CYS A 5 7.33 11.56 28.63
N PHE A 6 6.06 11.97 28.60
CA PHE A 6 4.94 11.05 28.59
C PHE A 6 5.08 10.24 27.30
N ASP A 7 5.64 9.05 27.36
CA ASP A 7 5.50 8.06 26.30
C ASP A 7 4.16 7.35 26.57
N PRO A 8 3.09 7.66 25.81
CA PRO A 8 1.85 6.90 25.93
C PRO A 8 2.13 5.44 25.56
N GLU A 9 1.47 4.51 26.25
CA GLU A 9 1.59 3.09 25.90
C GLU A 9 1.18 2.86 24.44
N PRO A 10 1.92 2.01 23.70
CA PRO A 10 1.62 1.73 22.31
C PRO A 10 0.23 1.08 22.19
N LYS A 11 -0.59 1.62 21.29
CA LYS A 11 -1.92 1.11 21.01
C LYS A 11 -1.89 0.18 19.81
N VAL A 12 -2.46 -1.01 19.95
CA VAL A 12 -2.64 -1.95 18.83
C VAL A 12 -3.71 -1.41 17.88
N LEU A 13 -3.36 -1.27 16.60
CA LEU A 13 -4.27 -0.81 15.55
C LEU A 13 -4.96 -1.97 14.81
N VAL A 14 -4.22 -3.06 14.56
CA VAL A 14 -4.70 -4.27 13.86
C VAL A 14 -4.06 -5.49 14.53
N SER A 15 -4.81 -6.59 14.62
CA SER A 15 -4.33 -7.89 15.10
C SER A 15 -5.17 -9.01 14.48
N GLY A 16 -4.71 -10.26 14.62
CA GLY A 16 -5.44 -11.46 14.21
C GLY A 16 -4.72 -12.34 13.19
N ASN A 17 -3.85 -11.77 12.36
CA ASN A 17 -2.94 -12.52 11.49
C ASN A 17 -1.60 -12.73 12.18
N ASP A 18 -0.82 -13.69 11.66
CA ASP A 18 0.47 -14.03 12.26
C ASP A 18 1.52 -12.94 12.01
N PHE A 19 1.47 -12.30 10.84
CA PHE A 19 2.50 -11.37 10.40
C PHE A 19 1.94 -10.10 9.74
N TYR A 20 2.69 -9.01 9.94
CA TYR A 20 2.38 -7.69 9.43
C TYR A 20 3.65 -7.01 8.92
N ALA A 21 3.56 -6.28 7.81
CA ALA A 21 4.65 -5.50 7.26
C ALA A 21 4.16 -4.23 6.56
N PHE A 22 5.11 -3.35 6.24
CA PHE A 22 4.89 -2.13 5.47
C PHE A 22 3.72 -1.24 5.97
N PRO A 23 3.66 -0.86 7.26
CA PRO A 23 2.71 0.16 7.69
C PRO A 23 3.04 1.49 6.99
N ARG A 24 2.06 2.08 6.31
CA ARG A 24 2.20 3.34 5.57
C ARG A 24 0.99 4.22 5.81
N LEU A 25 1.20 5.31 6.52
CA LEU A 25 0.19 6.37 6.65
C LEU A 25 0.09 7.16 5.34
N ASP A 26 -1.12 7.52 4.96
CA ASP A 26 -1.31 8.48 3.88
C ASP A 26 -0.85 9.89 4.30
N PRO A 27 -0.65 10.83 3.36
CA PRO A 27 -0.17 12.18 3.68
C PRO A 27 -1.06 12.95 4.67
N LYS A 28 -2.34 12.56 4.79
CA LYS A 28 -3.30 13.16 5.72
C LYS A 28 -3.39 12.44 7.06
N CYS A 29 -2.74 11.30 7.22
CA CYS A 29 -2.86 10.41 8.38
C CYS A 29 -4.29 9.94 8.67
N GLU A 30 -5.12 9.85 7.64
CA GLU A 30 -6.51 9.36 7.69
C GLU A 30 -6.59 7.87 7.33
N ARG A 31 -5.56 7.35 6.64
CA ARG A 31 -5.53 5.97 6.16
C ARG A 31 -4.21 5.31 6.51
N LEU A 32 -4.27 4.03 6.85
CA LEU A 32 -3.11 3.16 7.01
C LEU A 32 -3.18 2.04 5.98
N ALA A 33 -2.17 1.92 5.12
CA ALA A 33 -1.96 0.72 4.32
C ALA A 33 -0.99 -0.22 5.05
N TRP A 34 -1.22 -1.53 4.94
CA TRP A 34 -0.30 -2.55 5.44
C TRP A 34 -0.42 -3.86 4.66
N ILE A 35 0.63 -4.67 4.74
CA ILE A 35 0.63 -6.05 4.27
C ILE A 35 0.42 -6.97 5.48
N GLU A 36 -0.45 -7.97 5.34
CA GLU A 36 -0.61 -9.05 6.32
C GLU A 36 -0.61 -10.42 5.63
N TRP A 37 -0.13 -11.43 6.35
CA TRP A 37 -0.15 -12.82 5.91
C TRP A 37 -0.14 -13.75 7.13
N SER A 38 -0.43 -15.02 6.89
CA SER A 38 -0.47 -16.05 7.93
C SER A 38 0.20 -17.32 7.45
N HIS A 39 0.70 -18.10 8.41
CA HIS A 39 1.23 -19.42 8.14
C HIS A 39 0.18 -20.31 7.44
N PRO A 40 0.61 -21.24 6.56
CA PRO A 40 2.00 -21.61 6.26
C PRO A 40 2.68 -20.72 5.21
N ASN A 41 1.98 -19.73 4.65
CA ASN A 41 2.48 -18.93 3.53
C ASN A 41 3.56 -17.95 4.00
N MET A 42 4.56 -17.73 3.16
CA MET A 42 5.44 -16.57 3.24
C MET A 42 4.82 -15.40 2.45
N PRO A 43 5.27 -14.15 2.68
CA PRO A 43 4.63 -13.00 2.04
C PRO A 43 4.79 -13.00 0.51
N TRP A 44 5.77 -13.73 -0.03
CA TRP A 44 5.93 -13.95 -1.48
C TRP A 44 5.11 -15.12 -2.04
N ASP A 45 4.53 -15.97 -1.19
CA ASP A 45 3.65 -17.07 -1.62
C ASP A 45 2.20 -16.59 -1.68
N LYS A 46 1.74 -15.93 -0.61
CA LYS A 46 0.40 -15.35 -0.49
C LYS A 46 0.37 -14.30 0.61
N ALA A 47 -0.03 -13.08 0.26
CA ALA A 47 -0.22 -11.99 1.21
C ALA A 47 -1.45 -11.17 0.86
N GLN A 48 -1.82 -10.25 1.74
CA GLN A 48 -2.95 -9.35 1.55
C GLN A 48 -2.51 -7.92 1.77
N LEU A 49 -2.92 -7.02 0.87
CA LEU A 49 -2.82 -5.58 1.06
C LEU A 49 -4.14 -5.05 1.57
N TRP A 50 -4.10 -4.42 2.73
CA TRP A 50 -5.25 -3.78 3.35
C TRP A 50 -5.03 -2.29 3.48
N VAL A 51 -6.14 -1.55 3.40
CA VAL A 51 -6.23 -0.14 3.76
C VAL A 51 -7.28 0.01 4.85
N GLY A 52 -6.89 0.59 5.97
CA GLY A 52 -7.74 0.89 7.11
C GLY A 52 -7.93 2.39 7.29
N TYR A 53 -9.13 2.79 7.68
CA TYR A 53 -9.52 4.17 7.91
C TYR A 53 -9.36 4.53 9.38
N ILE A 54 -8.54 5.54 9.67
CA ILE A 54 -8.26 5.99 11.02
C ILE A 54 -9.33 7.00 11.42
N SER A 55 -10.11 6.66 12.43
CA SER A 55 -11.09 7.55 13.05
C SER A 55 -10.42 8.63 13.93
N GLU A 56 -11.18 9.64 14.34
CA GLU A 56 -10.73 10.68 15.28
C GLU A 56 -10.19 10.11 16.61
N ALA A 57 -10.66 8.92 17.01
CA ALA A 57 -10.18 8.22 18.21
C ALA A 57 -8.85 7.45 18.00
N GLY A 58 -8.23 7.56 16.82
CA GLY A 58 -7.00 6.85 16.48
C GLY A 58 -7.20 5.32 16.48
N ILE A 59 -8.34 4.85 16.00
CA ILE A 59 -8.60 3.41 15.75
C ILE A 59 -8.97 3.21 14.29
N ILE A 60 -8.67 2.02 13.79
CA ILE A 60 -9.13 1.56 12.48
C ILE A 60 -10.55 1.00 12.64
N ASP A 61 -11.55 1.74 12.16
CA ASP A 61 -12.97 1.37 12.29
C ASP A 61 -13.49 0.57 11.09
N LYS A 62 -12.89 0.80 9.92
CA LYS A 62 -13.21 0.17 8.64
C LYS A 62 -11.91 -0.18 7.92
N ARG A 63 -11.94 -1.27 7.16
CA ARG A 63 -10.84 -1.67 6.28
C ARG A 63 -11.34 -2.26 4.98
N VAL A 64 -10.56 -2.08 3.93
CA VAL A 64 -10.79 -2.62 2.59
C VAL A 64 -9.59 -3.46 2.21
N CYS A 65 -9.84 -4.65 1.67
CA CYS A 65 -8.78 -5.44 1.07
C CYS A 65 -8.59 -4.99 -0.37
N VAL A 66 -7.40 -4.46 -0.66
CA VAL A 66 -7.04 -3.91 -1.96
C VAL A 66 -6.54 -5.00 -2.90
N ALA A 67 -5.81 -5.99 -2.38
CA ALA A 67 -5.28 -7.12 -3.16
C ALA A 67 -5.05 -8.36 -2.28
N GLY A 68 -5.15 -9.56 -2.88
CA GLY A 68 -4.82 -10.83 -2.21
C GLY A 68 -5.89 -11.47 -1.34
N CYS A 69 -7.12 -10.91 -1.30
CA CYS A 69 -8.25 -11.50 -0.58
C CYS A 69 -9.22 -12.28 -1.47
N ASP A 70 -9.03 -12.26 -2.79
CA ASP A 70 -9.85 -13.04 -3.70
C ASP A 70 -9.58 -14.54 -3.48
N PRO A 71 -10.60 -15.37 -3.26
CA PRO A 71 -10.40 -16.81 -3.12
C PRO A 71 -10.13 -17.53 -4.46
N GLU A 72 -10.43 -16.90 -5.61
CA GLU A 72 -10.31 -17.54 -6.92
C GLU A 72 -8.87 -17.60 -7.43
N TYR A 73 -7.98 -16.74 -6.93
CA TYR A 73 -6.57 -16.72 -7.30
C TYR A 73 -5.69 -16.26 -6.13
N VAL A 74 -4.40 -16.56 -6.23
CA VAL A 74 -3.41 -16.20 -5.22
C VAL A 74 -2.63 -14.98 -5.70
N GLU A 75 -2.31 -14.09 -4.76
CA GLU A 75 -1.46 -12.94 -5.00
C GLU A 75 -0.51 -12.72 -3.83
N SER A 76 0.60 -12.07 -4.12
CA SER A 76 1.63 -11.63 -3.21
C SER A 76 1.84 -10.11 -3.34
N PRO A 77 0.93 -9.28 -2.82
CA PRO A 77 1.13 -7.84 -2.80
C PRO A 77 2.25 -7.42 -1.82
N THR A 78 3.00 -6.37 -2.19
CA THR A 78 4.11 -5.85 -1.38
C THR A 78 4.35 -4.35 -1.61
N GLU A 79 5.16 -3.76 -0.75
CA GLU A 79 5.68 -2.38 -0.84
C GLU A 79 4.62 -1.31 -1.15
N PRO A 80 3.48 -1.22 -0.42
CA PRO A 80 2.50 -0.16 -0.65
C PRO A 80 3.11 1.23 -0.44
N LYS A 81 2.67 2.20 -1.24
CA LYS A 81 3.06 3.61 -1.17
C LYS A 81 1.90 4.52 -1.55
N TRP A 82 1.69 5.57 -0.77
CA TRP A 82 0.67 6.56 -1.07
C TRP A 82 1.16 7.56 -2.11
N SER A 83 0.25 8.03 -2.95
CA SER A 83 0.52 9.19 -3.78
C SER A 83 0.79 10.42 -2.89
N PRO A 84 1.90 11.15 -3.11
CA PRO A 84 2.34 12.25 -2.25
C PRO A 84 1.38 13.45 -2.15
N ARG A 85 0.41 13.59 -3.08
CA ARG A 85 -0.50 14.76 -3.10
C ARG A 85 -1.99 14.47 -3.10
N GLY A 86 -2.44 13.21 -3.04
CA GLY A 86 -3.87 12.90 -3.19
C GLY A 86 -4.44 13.57 -4.45
N GLU A 87 -3.82 13.27 -5.60
CA GLU A 87 -4.18 13.74 -6.95
C GLU A 87 -4.94 15.07 -7.02
N ILE A 88 -4.20 16.17 -6.89
CA ILE A 88 -4.72 17.54 -7.01
C ILE A 88 -5.24 17.87 -8.42
N MET A 89 -5.02 17.02 -9.44
CA MET A 89 -5.40 17.32 -10.83
C MET A 89 -6.30 16.26 -11.50
N GLN A 90 -7.50 16.10 -10.97
CA GLN A 90 -8.73 16.02 -11.78
C GLN A 90 -9.73 17.12 -11.43
N LYS A 91 -9.24 18.18 -10.78
CA LYS A 91 -10.03 19.30 -10.24
C LYS A 91 -10.90 20.04 -11.26
N LEU A 92 -10.70 19.84 -12.57
CA LEU A 92 -11.51 20.45 -13.61
C LEU A 92 -12.66 19.57 -14.13
N ILE A 93 -12.68 18.26 -13.87
CA ILE A 93 -13.71 17.34 -14.42
C ILE A 93 -14.37 16.46 -13.34
N LEU A 94 -13.68 16.09 -12.25
CA LEU A 94 -14.25 15.23 -11.22
C LEU A 94 -14.05 15.84 -9.82
N ARG A 95 -15.16 16.04 -9.12
CA ARG A 95 -15.34 17.01 -8.01
C ARG A 95 -14.80 16.53 -6.65
N PHE A 96 -13.87 15.57 -6.62
CA PHE A 96 -13.32 15.00 -5.37
C PHE A 96 -11.83 14.68 -5.50
N PRO A 97 -11.01 14.89 -4.44
CA PRO A 97 -9.61 14.46 -4.45
C PRO A 97 -9.53 12.93 -4.54
N PHE A 98 -8.78 12.40 -5.50
CA PHE A 98 -8.57 10.97 -5.62
C PHE A 98 -7.39 10.56 -4.74
N VAL A 99 -7.68 9.75 -3.72
CA VAL A 99 -6.62 9.10 -2.95
C VAL A 99 -6.25 7.81 -3.67
N ASN A 100 -4.96 7.66 -3.93
CA ASN A 100 -4.43 6.52 -4.64
C ASN A 100 -3.24 5.94 -3.88
N SER A 101 -3.23 4.62 -3.80
CA SER A 101 -2.09 3.85 -3.31
C SER A 101 -1.49 3.08 -4.47
N PHE A 102 -0.18 3.14 -4.61
CA PHE A 102 0.57 2.26 -5.47
C PHE A 102 1.09 1.09 -4.64
N PHE A 103 1.28 -0.05 -5.28
CA PHE A 103 1.86 -1.24 -4.66
C PHE A 103 2.36 -2.17 -5.76
N VAL A 104 3.12 -3.19 -5.39
CA VAL A 104 3.56 -4.24 -6.31
C VAL A 104 2.76 -5.51 -6.03
N THR A 105 2.32 -6.21 -7.06
CA THR A 105 1.68 -7.54 -6.95
C THR A 105 1.95 -8.36 -8.21
N ASP A 106 1.98 -9.67 -8.07
CA ASP A 106 2.23 -10.70 -9.09
C ASP A 106 0.95 -11.14 -9.81
N ARG A 107 -0.16 -10.43 -9.57
CA ARG A 107 -1.47 -10.76 -10.11
C ARG A 107 -1.46 -10.91 -11.64
N LYS A 108 -2.28 -11.83 -12.14
CA LYS A 108 -2.50 -12.16 -13.56
C LYS A 108 -1.32 -12.83 -14.26
N ASN A 109 -0.25 -12.08 -14.56
CA ASN A 109 0.87 -12.58 -15.38
C ASN A 109 1.93 -13.31 -14.57
N GLY A 110 1.84 -13.29 -13.23
CA GLY A 110 2.79 -13.96 -12.33
C GLY A 110 4.07 -13.18 -12.06
N PHE A 111 4.22 -11.98 -12.64
CA PHE A 111 5.37 -11.12 -12.42
C PHE A 111 4.98 -9.96 -11.50
N TRP A 112 5.82 -9.65 -10.52
CA TRP A 112 5.59 -8.51 -9.64
C TRP A 112 5.65 -7.20 -10.43
N ASN A 113 4.49 -6.63 -10.70
CA ASN A 113 4.32 -5.38 -11.43
C ASN A 113 3.71 -4.30 -10.54
N ILE A 114 3.99 -3.03 -10.87
CA ILE A 114 3.46 -1.88 -10.14
C ILE A 114 2.00 -1.66 -10.55
N HIS A 115 1.13 -1.59 -9.56
CA HIS A 115 -0.29 -1.34 -9.68
C HIS A 115 -0.68 -0.10 -8.89
N LYS A 116 -1.81 0.50 -9.28
CA LYS A 116 -2.45 1.65 -8.64
C LYS A 116 -3.85 1.25 -8.20
N TRP A 117 -4.13 1.41 -6.92
CA TRP A 117 -5.49 1.35 -6.36
C TRP A 117 -6.12 2.73 -6.38
N ILE A 118 -7.36 2.80 -6.87
CA ILE A 118 -8.19 4.00 -6.94
C ILE A 118 -9.29 3.86 -5.90
N GLU A 119 -9.21 4.61 -4.80
CA GLU A 119 -10.12 4.47 -3.67
C GLU A 119 -11.59 4.69 -4.06
N SER A 120 -11.87 5.68 -4.92
CA SER A 120 -13.25 6.07 -5.27
C SER A 120 -14.04 4.99 -6.01
N THR A 121 -13.37 4.16 -6.81
CA THR A 121 -13.99 3.06 -7.57
C THR A 121 -13.65 1.69 -7.00
N ASN A 122 -12.74 1.64 -6.02
CA ASN A 122 -12.15 0.42 -5.50
C ASN A 122 -11.53 -0.48 -6.59
N GLU A 123 -10.93 0.15 -7.61
CA GLU A 123 -10.31 -0.55 -8.73
C GLU A 123 -8.79 -0.60 -8.59
N VAL A 124 -8.20 -1.69 -9.09
CA VAL A 124 -6.75 -1.86 -9.18
C VAL A 124 -6.35 -1.91 -10.66
N VAL A 125 -5.54 -0.95 -11.08
CA VAL A 125 -5.07 -0.79 -12.46
C VAL A 125 -3.57 -1.01 -12.54
N SER A 126 -3.09 -1.72 -13.55
CA SER A 126 -1.65 -1.88 -13.80
C SER A 126 -1.08 -0.56 -14.32
N VAL A 127 0.04 -0.11 -13.74
CA VAL A 127 0.71 1.14 -14.16
C VAL A 127 1.52 0.90 -15.43
N TYR A 128 2.25 -0.21 -15.47
CA TYR A 128 3.06 -0.60 -16.62
C TYR A 128 3.24 -2.13 -16.61
N PRO A 129 2.42 -2.88 -17.38
CA PRO A 129 2.53 -4.33 -17.43
C PRO A 129 3.80 -4.75 -18.19
N LEU A 130 4.62 -5.59 -17.56
CA LEU A 130 5.86 -6.10 -18.11
C LEU A 130 6.11 -7.53 -17.60
N ASP A 131 6.61 -8.40 -18.47
CA ASP A 131 7.08 -9.74 -18.09
C ASP A 131 8.46 -9.64 -17.40
N GLY A 132 8.49 -9.04 -16.20
CA GLY A 132 9.68 -8.78 -15.41
C GLY A 132 9.35 -8.32 -13.99
N GLU A 133 10.33 -8.46 -13.08
CA GLU A 133 10.09 -8.31 -11.65
C GLU A 133 10.47 -6.91 -11.15
N PHE A 134 9.50 -6.19 -10.55
CA PHE A 134 9.72 -4.90 -9.88
C PHE A 134 9.81 -4.98 -8.36
N ALA A 135 9.79 -6.20 -7.79
CA ALA A 135 10.01 -6.44 -6.37
C ALA A 135 10.91 -7.66 -6.16
N LYS A 136 11.21 -7.93 -4.89
CA LYS A 136 11.96 -9.11 -4.46
C LYS A 136 11.24 -9.75 -3.28
N PRO A 137 11.50 -11.04 -3.01
CA PRO A 137 10.95 -11.69 -1.82
C PRO A 137 11.34 -10.94 -0.54
N LEU A 138 10.35 -10.67 0.32
CA LEU A 138 10.50 -9.90 1.56
C LEU A 138 11.21 -10.70 2.68
N TRP A 139 12.48 -11.02 2.49
CA TRP A 139 13.28 -11.66 3.54
C TRP A 139 13.68 -10.70 4.66
N VAL A 140 13.74 -9.40 4.35
CA VAL A 140 14.15 -8.33 5.28
C VAL A 140 13.19 -7.15 5.15
N PHE A 141 12.74 -6.61 6.29
CA PHE A 141 11.87 -5.44 6.31
C PHE A 141 12.54 -4.20 5.72
N GLY A 142 11.72 -3.29 5.19
CA GLY A 142 12.18 -1.99 4.69
C GLY A 142 12.77 -2.02 3.27
N THR A 143 12.53 -3.08 2.51
CA THR A 143 12.87 -3.13 1.09
C THR A 143 12.11 -2.03 0.33
N ASN A 144 12.77 -1.41 -0.64
CA ASN A 144 12.22 -0.34 -1.46
C ASN A 144 12.73 -0.52 -2.90
N SER A 145 11.86 -1.03 -3.77
CA SER A 145 12.16 -1.42 -5.14
C SER A 145 11.73 -0.36 -6.16
N TYR A 146 10.82 0.55 -5.78
CA TYR A 146 10.33 1.63 -6.62
C TYR A 146 9.96 2.87 -5.79
N GLU A 147 10.10 4.09 -6.31
CA GLU A 147 9.66 5.34 -5.67
C GLU A 147 8.81 6.17 -6.63
N ILE A 148 7.80 6.85 -6.08
CA ILE A 148 6.96 7.78 -6.84
C ILE A 148 7.54 9.18 -6.67
N ILE A 149 8.08 9.72 -7.77
CA ILE A 149 8.69 11.04 -7.82
C ILE A 149 7.70 12.02 -8.45
N GLU A 150 7.41 13.10 -7.73
CA GLU A 150 6.67 14.23 -8.30
C GLU A 150 7.56 14.99 -9.27
N CYS A 151 7.09 15.20 -10.51
CA CYS A 151 7.68 16.16 -11.43
C CYS A 151 6.73 17.35 -11.58
N SER A 152 7.26 18.57 -11.60
CA SER A 152 6.47 19.74 -11.96
C SER A 152 6.02 19.62 -13.41
N GLU A 153 4.70 19.71 -13.62
CA GLU A 153 3.95 19.53 -14.88
C GLU A 153 3.45 18.08 -15.13
N GLU A 154 2.31 17.79 -14.49
CA GLU A 154 1.30 16.77 -14.86
C GLU A 154 1.73 15.29 -14.90
N LYS A 155 2.98 14.95 -14.61
CA LYS A 155 3.49 13.58 -14.70
C LYS A 155 4.14 13.11 -13.41
N ASN A 156 3.64 12.00 -12.88
CA ASN A 156 4.37 11.24 -11.88
C ASN A 156 5.45 10.43 -12.60
N ILE A 157 6.68 10.48 -12.10
CA ILE A 157 7.77 9.64 -12.57
C ILE A 157 7.91 8.49 -11.57
N THR A 158 7.82 7.25 -12.05
CA THR A 158 8.10 6.08 -11.23
C THR A 158 9.55 5.66 -11.47
N ALA A 159 10.42 5.87 -10.48
CA ALA A 159 11.76 5.31 -10.50
C ALA A 159 11.70 3.88 -9.95
N CYS A 160 12.22 2.90 -10.67
CA CYS A 160 12.19 1.51 -10.23
C CYS A 160 13.41 0.75 -10.74
N SER A 161 13.81 -0.28 -9.99
CA SER A 161 14.73 -1.30 -10.49
C SER A 161 13.93 -2.52 -10.92
N TYR A 162 14.19 -3.06 -12.11
CA TYR A 162 13.58 -4.30 -12.58
C TYR A 162 14.65 -5.36 -12.88
N ARG A 163 14.26 -6.64 -12.84
CA ARG A 163 15.09 -7.78 -13.22
C ARG A 163 14.35 -8.74 -14.13
#